data_AF-A0A524E1C8-F1
#
_entry.id   AF-A0A524E1C8-F1
#
_cell.length_a   1.000
_cell.length_b   1.000
_cell.length_c   1.000
_cell.angle_alpha   90.00
_cell.angle_beta   90.00
_cell.angle_gamma   90.00
#
_symmetry.space_group_name_H-M   'P 1'
#
loop_
_entity.id
_entity.type
_entity.pdbx_description
1 polymer ?
#
loop_
_entity_poly.entity_id
_entity_poly.type
_entity_poly.pdbx_seq_one_letter_code
_entity_poly.pdbx_strand_id
1 'polypeptide(L)'
;MRANKTQVMALWAVVMLVLPFAYLPLATAYEPGDEAEVFGHTFTEEYWTNDSINVQTAGGNASFTTSYVHVDEFSAFLIAFNRIVTNDSTEIILPYQLFGMNYKTPENKEVFIGSIFAFLLVHNETFGDNNLPDVGNEDAWYIIPTSTANPWGDVTPDVEAIPVDKIEEGHYRFGMRYTNMTAKVVSATGGFWLSLLFPLMTVLFSEIVIEYDIQIDQTTGEVHAETVYTIGQINRARIGFQDRDPSEVISETMEISAVHYLSTFQSNYNVTRSSSGNRIDPPTSTELLDDNLTITIGDDQERAFDIGLGRKYDLINETSGMTVLEDVNALNALLATNPGDFLLIAWQAPLSAFLFAHMAYGLSSRARSMYNGPGSMATNAQTAFHSSQWWYSVSFPEWNGLRVQQDPVYVAYTNLAEDATAPTGGGGLLLLAIGVVAVVAIVWAVRRR
;
A
#
# COMPACT_ATOMS: atom_id res chain seq x y z
N MET A 1 27.97 21.75 -19.50
CA MET A 1 26.60 22.30 -19.70
C MET A 1 25.50 21.27 -19.93
N ARG A 2 25.78 19.99 -20.28
CA ARG A 2 24.74 18.94 -20.38
C ARG A 2 24.30 18.35 -19.02
N ALA A 3 25.20 18.24 -18.03
CA ALA A 3 24.88 17.68 -16.71
C ALA A 3 23.86 18.49 -15.89
N ASN A 4 23.87 19.83 -16.00
CA ASN A 4 22.92 20.69 -15.27
C ASN A 4 21.49 20.62 -15.82
N LYS A 5 21.28 20.18 -17.07
CA LYS A 5 19.92 20.00 -17.61
C LYS A 5 19.24 18.76 -17.02
N THR A 6 19.99 17.69 -16.79
CA THR A 6 19.45 16.42 -16.29
C THR A 6 19.06 16.48 -14.80
N GLN A 7 19.76 17.27 -13.98
CA GLN A 7 19.43 17.42 -12.55
C GLN A 7 18.21 18.33 -12.33
N VAL A 8 18.04 19.35 -13.18
CA VAL A 8 16.82 20.17 -13.22
C VAL A 8 15.62 19.32 -13.68
N MET A 9 15.82 18.34 -14.57
CA MET A 9 14.76 17.44 -15.05
C MET A 9 14.16 16.53 -13.96
N ALA A 10 14.91 16.07 -12.95
CA ALA A 10 14.35 15.26 -11.87
C ALA A 10 13.39 16.06 -10.96
N LEU A 11 13.73 17.32 -10.67
CA LEU A 11 12.83 18.24 -9.97
C LEU A 11 11.62 18.61 -10.84
N TRP A 12 11.83 18.74 -12.15
CA TRP A 12 10.76 18.94 -13.12
C TRP A 12 9.88 17.70 -13.30
N ALA A 13 10.36 16.48 -13.12
CA ALA A 13 9.55 15.26 -13.18
C ALA A 13 8.55 15.24 -12.01
N VAL A 14 8.98 15.64 -10.81
CA VAL A 14 8.11 15.82 -9.64
C VAL A 14 7.07 16.92 -9.89
N VAL A 15 7.45 18.05 -10.49
CA VAL A 15 6.52 19.14 -10.85
C VAL A 15 5.60 18.78 -12.03
N MET A 16 6.09 18.02 -13.01
CA MET A 16 5.34 17.52 -14.19
C MET A 16 4.48 16.31 -13.86
N LEU A 17 4.69 15.64 -12.73
CA LEU A 17 3.75 14.68 -12.16
C LEU A 17 2.61 15.42 -11.45
N VAL A 18 2.84 16.61 -10.87
CA VAL A 18 1.78 17.40 -10.19
C VAL A 18 0.88 18.17 -11.18
N LEU A 19 1.42 18.63 -12.30
CA LEU A 19 0.72 19.46 -13.30
C LEU A 19 -0.33 18.78 -14.22
N PRO A 20 -0.29 17.46 -14.56
CA PRO A 20 -1.22 16.86 -15.51
C PRO A 20 -2.65 16.73 -14.97
N PHE A 21 -2.86 16.74 -13.66
CA PHE A 21 -4.18 16.52 -13.06
C PHE A 21 -5.13 17.71 -13.22
N ALA A 22 -4.62 18.87 -13.62
CA ALA A 22 -5.46 19.99 -14.05
C ALA A 22 -6.08 19.77 -15.45
N TYR A 23 -5.60 18.79 -16.23
CA TYR A 23 -5.96 18.56 -17.63
C TYR A 23 -6.43 17.14 -17.97
N LEU A 24 -6.55 16.23 -16.99
CA LEU A 24 -7.35 15.03 -17.20
C LEU A 24 -8.82 15.47 -17.41
N PRO A 25 -9.47 15.12 -18.54
CA PRO A 25 -10.85 15.55 -18.84
C PRO A 25 -11.93 15.03 -17.88
N LEU A 26 -11.58 14.37 -16.77
CA LEU A 26 -12.48 13.53 -15.98
C LEU A 26 -13.00 14.20 -14.69
N ALA A 27 -12.49 15.37 -14.31
CA ALA A 27 -12.77 15.96 -12.98
C ALA A 27 -14.25 16.33 -12.74
N THR A 28 -15.09 16.39 -13.77
CA THR A 28 -16.53 16.72 -13.64
C THR A 28 -17.49 15.73 -14.28
N ALA A 29 -17.02 14.73 -15.03
CA ALA A 29 -17.88 13.88 -15.86
C ALA A 29 -17.88 12.39 -15.49
N TYR A 30 -17.04 11.95 -14.55
CA TYR A 30 -17.00 10.54 -14.15
C TYR A 30 -18.30 10.12 -13.45
N GLU A 31 -19.10 9.30 -14.12
CA GLU A 31 -20.34 8.69 -13.64
C GLU A 31 -20.15 7.18 -13.38
N PRO A 32 -20.99 6.55 -12.54
CA PRO A 32 -20.98 5.09 -12.40
C PRO A 32 -21.26 4.41 -13.74
N GLY A 33 -20.41 3.48 -14.14
CA GLY A 33 -20.38 2.86 -15.46
C GLY A 33 -19.19 3.30 -16.31
N ASP A 34 -18.58 4.46 -16.01
CA ASP A 34 -17.41 4.96 -16.73
C ASP A 34 -16.14 4.16 -16.41
N GLU A 35 -16.17 3.31 -15.38
CA GLU A 35 -15.05 2.42 -15.06
C GLU A 35 -14.63 1.55 -16.25
N ALA A 36 -15.57 1.14 -17.12
CA ALA A 36 -15.25 0.36 -18.31
C ALA A 36 -14.42 1.17 -19.33
N GLU A 37 -14.65 2.48 -19.42
CA GLU A 37 -13.88 3.36 -20.30
C GLU A 37 -12.52 3.70 -19.68
N VAL A 38 -12.48 3.93 -18.36
CA VAL A 38 -11.28 4.36 -17.64
C VAL A 38 -10.32 3.21 -17.38
N PHE A 39 -10.83 2.08 -16.88
CA PHE A 39 -10.07 0.92 -16.46
C PHE A 39 -10.16 -0.26 -17.42
N GLY A 40 -11.00 -0.20 -18.46
CA GLY A 40 -11.23 -1.34 -19.35
C GLY A 40 -12.06 -2.48 -18.72
N HIS A 41 -12.48 -2.31 -17.47
CA HIS A 41 -13.17 -3.28 -16.64
C HIS A 41 -14.24 -2.61 -15.78
N THR A 42 -15.15 -3.40 -15.25
CA THR A 42 -16.24 -2.94 -14.38
C THR A 42 -16.02 -3.33 -12.93
N PHE A 43 -16.64 -2.60 -12.01
CA PHE A 43 -16.66 -2.97 -10.59
C PHE A 43 -17.62 -4.13 -10.28
N THR A 44 -18.30 -4.67 -11.30
CA THR A 44 -19.14 -5.88 -11.16
C THR A 44 -18.36 -7.17 -11.35
N GLU A 45 -17.16 -7.08 -11.91
CA GLU A 45 -16.24 -8.21 -12.04
C GLU A 45 -15.62 -8.54 -10.69
N GLU A 46 -15.51 -9.83 -10.38
CA GLU A 46 -14.95 -10.33 -9.12
C GLU A 46 -13.48 -9.92 -8.95
N TYR A 47 -12.67 -10.01 -10.01
CA TYR A 47 -11.30 -9.54 -9.99
C TYR A 47 -10.76 -9.26 -11.39
N TRP A 48 -9.80 -8.34 -11.49
CA TRP A 48 -9.10 -8.02 -12.74
C TRP A 48 -7.81 -7.23 -12.50
N THR A 49 -6.95 -7.22 -13.52
CA THR A 49 -5.81 -6.30 -13.64
C THR A 49 -5.80 -5.69 -15.03
N ASN A 50 -5.64 -4.37 -15.11
CA ASN A 50 -5.28 -3.65 -16.33
C ASN A 50 -3.96 -2.91 -16.11
N ASP A 51 -2.91 -3.35 -16.81
CA ASP A 51 -1.55 -2.79 -16.79
C ASP A 51 -1.28 -1.81 -17.95
N SER A 52 -2.31 -1.52 -18.74
CA SER A 52 -2.23 -0.78 -20.01
C SER A 52 -2.96 0.57 -20.00
N ILE A 53 -3.27 1.10 -18.80
CA ILE A 53 -3.93 2.41 -18.66
C ILE A 53 -2.94 3.49 -19.05
N ASN A 54 -3.26 4.26 -20.08
CA ASN A 54 -2.39 5.31 -20.63
C ASN A 54 -3.05 6.69 -20.49
N VAL A 55 -2.29 7.64 -19.95
CA VAL A 55 -2.72 9.03 -19.75
C VAL A 55 -1.81 9.95 -20.53
N GLN A 56 -2.38 10.70 -21.47
CA GLN A 56 -1.66 11.76 -22.17
C GLN A 56 -1.55 12.99 -21.26
N THR A 57 -0.34 13.52 -21.12
CA THR A 57 -0.05 14.72 -20.33
C THR A 57 0.66 15.76 -21.20
N ALA A 58 0.71 17.00 -20.74
CA ALA A 58 1.51 18.04 -21.39
C ALA A 58 3.02 17.67 -21.47
N GLY A 59 3.50 16.83 -20.55
CA GLY A 59 4.90 16.43 -20.44
C GLY A 59 5.27 15.14 -21.17
N GLY A 60 4.29 14.35 -21.63
CA GLY A 60 4.49 13.03 -22.22
C GLY A 60 3.33 12.07 -21.92
N ASN A 61 3.55 10.78 -22.13
CA ASN A 61 2.55 9.73 -21.88
C ASN A 61 2.89 9.00 -20.59
N ALA A 62 2.01 9.09 -19.59
CA ALA A 62 2.09 8.32 -18.36
C ALA A 62 1.30 7.02 -18.50
N SER A 63 1.70 6.00 -17.76
CA SER A 63 1.00 4.71 -17.72
C SER A 63 0.83 4.24 -16.27
N PHE A 64 -0.27 3.55 -16.03
CA PHE A 64 -0.67 3.06 -14.72
C PHE A 64 -1.14 1.61 -14.82
N THR A 65 -0.99 0.90 -13.71
CA THR A 65 -1.64 -0.39 -13.49
C THR A 65 -2.78 -0.19 -12.51
N THR A 66 -3.90 -0.86 -12.73
CA THR A 66 -4.96 -1.00 -11.75
C THR A 66 -5.31 -2.47 -11.57
N SER A 67 -5.35 -2.91 -10.32
CA SER A 67 -5.84 -4.24 -9.92
C SER A 67 -7.04 -4.06 -9.00
N TYR A 68 -8.02 -4.96 -9.10
CA TYR A 68 -9.26 -4.88 -8.36
C TYR A 68 -9.72 -6.28 -7.93
N VAL A 69 -10.28 -6.35 -6.74
CA VAL A 69 -10.97 -7.51 -6.18
C VAL A 69 -12.29 -7.03 -5.57
N HIS A 70 -13.34 -7.80 -5.79
CA HIS A 70 -14.69 -7.55 -5.30
C HIS A 70 -15.35 -8.85 -4.89
N VAL A 71 -15.81 -8.90 -3.63
CA VAL A 71 -16.60 -10.00 -3.09
C VAL A 71 -17.72 -9.38 -2.26
N ASP A 72 -18.95 -9.53 -2.73
CA ASP A 72 -20.17 -8.99 -2.10
C ASP A 72 -20.08 -7.49 -1.79
N GLU A 73 -19.98 -7.10 -0.52
CA GLU A 73 -19.87 -5.69 -0.09
C GLU A 73 -18.43 -5.26 0.20
N PHE A 74 -17.45 -6.15 0.03
CA PHE A 74 -16.03 -5.85 0.13
C PHE A 74 -15.42 -5.59 -1.24
N SER A 75 -14.50 -4.65 -1.31
CA SER A 75 -13.64 -4.44 -2.47
C SER A 75 -12.26 -3.99 -2.04
N ALA A 76 -11.25 -4.43 -2.76
CA ALA A 76 -9.89 -3.95 -2.65
C ALA A 76 -9.34 -3.56 -4.01
N PHE A 77 -8.42 -2.61 -4.04
CA PHE A 77 -7.81 -2.14 -5.26
C PHE A 77 -6.37 -1.69 -5.06
N LEU A 78 -5.59 -1.81 -6.12
CA LEU A 78 -4.28 -1.19 -6.24
C LEU A 78 -4.29 -0.30 -7.47
N ILE A 79 -3.87 0.96 -7.31
CA ILE A 79 -3.48 1.81 -8.44
C ILE A 79 -1.99 2.09 -8.31
N ALA A 80 -1.23 1.70 -9.33
CA ALA A 80 0.21 1.86 -9.35
C ALA A 80 0.69 2.66 -10.55
N PHE A 81 1.73 3.47 -10.36
CA PHE A 81 2.40 4.15 -11.46
C PHE A 81 3.40 3.20 -12.12
N ASN A 82 3.32 3.07 -13.44
CA ASN A 82 4.27 2.27 -14.20
C ASN A 82 5.42 3.17 -14.65
N ARG A 83 5.19 3.96 -15.71
CA ARG A 83 6.21 4.80 -16.33
C ARG A 83 5.61 6.03 -16.99
N ILE A 84 6.39 7.10 -17.09
CA ILE A 84 6.14 8.21 -18.02
C ILE A 84 7.24 8.26 -19.08
N VAL A 85 6.82 8.33 -20.34
CA VAL A 85 7.69 8.61 -21.47
C VAL A 85 7.47 10.06 -21.86
N THR A 86 8.46 10.91 -21.58
CA THR A 86 8.39 12.34 -21.87
C THR A 86 8.46 12.60 -23.38
N ASN A 87 8.09 13.81 -23.80
CA ASN A 87 8.17 14.23 -25.20
C ASN A 87 9.59 14.15 -25.81
N ASP A 88 10.63 14.18 -24.98
CA ASP A 88 12.02 13.98 -25.40
C ASP A 88 12.50 12.53 -25.31
N SER A 89 11.56 11.57 -25.17
CA SER A 89 11.81 10.13 -25.04
C SER A 89 12.60 9.74 -23.80
N THR A 90 12.57 10.56 -22.75
CA THR A 90 13.09 10.18 -21.43
C THR A 90 12.06 9.33 -20.71
N GLU A 91 12.50 8.19 -20.22
CA GLU A 91 11.66 7.26 -19.46
C GLU A 91 11.87 7.42 -17.96
N ILE A 92 10.77 7.64 -17.24
CA ILE A 92 10.76 7.83 -15.79
C ILE A 92 9.89 6.76 -15.14
N ILE A 93 10.49 5.92 -14.30
CA ILE A 93 9.86 4.90 -13.46
C ILE A 93 10.15 5.29 -12.00
N LEU A 94 9.10 5.29 -11.19
CA LEU A 94 9.13 5.63 -9.76
C LEU A 94 8.09 4.75 -9.05
N PRO A 95 8.45 4.05 -7.95
CA PRO A 95 7.47 3.30 -7.19
C PRO A 95 6.42 4.23 -6.59
N TYR A 96 5.18 4.06 -7.02
CA TYR A 96 4.00 4.66 -6.41
C TYR A 96 2.89 3.61 -6.44
N GLN A 97 2.34 3.35 -5.27
CA GLN A 97 1.26 2.37 -5.08
C GLN A 97 0.27 2.91 -4.06
N LEU A 98 -0.98 3.07 -4.52
CA LEU A 98 -2.14 3.36 -3.70
C LEU A 98 -2.93 2.06 -3.58
N PHE A 99 -2.84 1.42 -2.43
CA PHE A 99 -3.71 0.31 -2.07
C PHE A 99 -4.92 0.83 -1.32
N GLY A 100 -6.12 0.36 -1.63
CA GLY A 100 -7.34 0.80 -0.99
C GLY A 100 -8.33 -0.32 -0.76
N MET A 101 -9.17 -0.15 0.25
CA MET A 101 -10.27 -1.04 0.59
C MET A 101 -11.56 -0.24 0.78
N ASN A 102 -12.65 -0.81 0.30
CA ASN A 102 -14.01 -0.35 0.52
C ASN A 102 -14.85 -1.50 1.07
N TYR A 103 -15.53 -1.28 2.19
CA TYR A 103 -16.40 -2.29 2.78
C TYR A 103 -17.43 -1.67 3.71
N LYS A 104 -18.37 -2.50 4.19
CA LYS A 104 -19.23 -2.15 5.30
C LYS A 104 -18.85 -2.93 6.54
N THR A 105 -18.83 -2.24 7.67
CA THR A 105 -18.65 -2.83 9.00
C THR A 105 -19.90 -3.61 9.44
N PRO A 106 -19.83 -4.41 10.53
CA PRO A 106 -20.99 -5.16 11.04
C PRO A 106 -22.26 -4.33 11.30
N GLU A 107 -22.15 -3.07 11.72
CA GLU A 107 -23.28 -2.13 11.88
C GLU A 107 -23.68 -1.42 10.56
N ASN A 108 -23.19 -1.90 9.42
CA ASN A 108 -23.42 -1.36 8.08
C ASN A 108 -22.91 0.08 7.88
N LYS A 109 -21.83 0.47 8.55
CA LYS A 109 -21.14 1.73 8.27
C LYS A 109 -20.11 1.51 7.16
N GLU A 110 -20.12 2.38 6.16
CA GLU A 110 -19.18 2.31 5.05
C GLU A 110 -17.80 2.80 5.47
N VAL A 111 -16.78 2.03 5.12
CA VAL A 111 -15.37 2.33 5.36
C VAL A 111 -14.65 2.36 4.03
N PHE A 112 -13.90 3.44 3.82
CA PHE A 112 -13.07 3.62 2.66
C PHE A 112 -11.69 4.09 3.13
N ILE A 113 -10.69 3.19 3.04
CA ILE A 113 -9.35 3.34 3.61
C ILE A 113 -8.29 3.04 2.55
N GLY A 114 -7.21 3.80 2.56
CA GLY A 114 -6.12 3.70 1.61
C GLY A 114 -4.77 3.77 2.31
N SER A 115 -3.81 3.00 1.81
CA SER A 115 -2.42 3.00 2.22
C SER A 115 -1.57 3.36 1.00
N ILE A 116 -0.68 4.33 1.18
CA ILE A 116 0.22 4.77 0.12
C ILE A 116 1.65 4.45 0.54
N PHE A 117 2.37 3.72 -0.31
CA PHE A 117 3.81 3.52 -0.16
C PHE A 117 4.53 4.85 -0.35
N ALA A 118 5.17 5.34 0.71
CA ALA A 118 5.79 6.66 0.73
C ALA A 118 7.23 6.60 0.22
N PHE A 119 8.07 5.81 0.89
CA PHE A 119 9.50 5.65 0.63
C PHE A 119 10.10 4.50 1.44
N LEU A 120 11.33 4.15 1.08
CA LEU A 120 12.23 3.37 1.93
C LEU A 120 13.11 4.31 2.75
N LEU A 121 13.31 3.97 4.02
CA LEU A 121 14.16 4.70 4.96
C LEU A 121 15.25 3.76 5.48
N VAL A 122 16.51 4.18 5.41
CA VAL A 122 17.64 3.46 6.01
C VAL A 122 18.14 4.28 7.18
N HIS A 123 18.44 3.65 8.30
CA HIS A 123 19.04 4.32 9.45
C HIS A 123 20.19 3.48 10.01
N ASN A 124 21.05 4.13 10.78
CA ASN A 124 22.17 3.51 11.45
C ASN A 124 21.91 3.48 12.95
N GLU A 125 21.56 2.30 13.48
CA GLU A 125 21.21 2.09 14.89
C GLU A 125 22.39 2.49 15.78
N THR A 126 22.29 3.70 16.32
CA THR A 126 23.31 4.30 17.19
C THR A 126 22.70 5.00 18.40
N PHE A 127 21.37 5.00 18.49
CA PHE A 127 20.60 5.69 19.50
C PHE A 127 19.43 4.83 19.95
N GLY A 128 19.30 4.62 21.25
CA GLY A 128 18.14 3.94 21.81
C GLY A 128 18.27 2.41 21.88
N ASP A 129 19.11 1.78 21.04
CA ASP A 129 19.27 0.31 20.98
C ASP A 129 17.90 -0.37 20.82
N ASN A 130 17.07 0.20 19.96
CA ASN A 130 15.66 -0.15 19.79
C ASN A 130 15.33 -0.62 18.36
N ASN A 131 16.29 -0.54 17.42
CA ASN A 131 16.18 -0.92 16.01
C ASN A 131 15.04 -0.14 15.31
N LEU A 132 14.87 1.12 15.71
CA LEU A 132 13.87 2.02 15.16
C LEU A 132 14.55 3.21 14.50
N PRO A 133 13.98 3.72 13.39
CA PRO A 133 14.48 4.93 12.77
C PRO A 133 14.22 6.15 13.67
N ASP A 134 15.16 6.47 14.55
CA ASP A 134 15.11 7.61 15.48
C ASP A 134 15.63 8.88 14.79
N VAL A 135 14.98 9.22 13.66
CA VAL A 135 15.36 10.32 12.77
C VAL A 135 15.55 11.62 13.54
N GLY A 136 16.77 12.15 13.49
CA GLY A 136 17.18 13.36 14.22
C GLY A 136 18.09 13.10 15.43
N ASN A 137 18.12 11.86 15.94
CA ASN A 137 19.07 11.41 16.96
C ASN A 137 20.20 10.53 16.39
N GLU A 138 20.01 9.97 15.20
CA GLU A 138 20.97 9.14 14.48
C GLU A 138 21.05 9.47 12.99
N ASP A 139 22.02 8.89 12.30
CA ASP A 139 22.13 9.05 10.85
C ASP A 139 21.03 8.24 10.15
N ALA A 140 20.23 8.94 9.33
CA ALA A 140 19.17 8.33 8.54
C ALA A 140 19.14 8.90 7.12
N TRP A 141 18.69 8.07 6.18
CA TRP A 141 18.72 8.34 4.75
C TRP A 141 17.47 7.82 4.06
N TYR A 142 16.87 8.67 3.23
CA TYR A 142 15.84 8.25 2.29
C TYR A 142 16.50 7.55 1.11
N ILE A 143 15.89 6.43 0.73
CA ILE A 143 16.23 5.70 -0.48
C ILE A 143 15.18 6.05 -1.51
N ILE A 144 15.58 6.81 -2.54
CA ILE A 144 14.67 7.31 -3.57
C ILE A 144 14.96 6.57 -4.88
N PRO A 145 14.16 5.56 -5.25
CA PRO A 145 14.30 4.88 -6.53
C PRO A 145 14.11 5.88 -7.67
N THR A 146 14.90 5.75 -8.72
CA THR A 146 14.83 6.58 -9.91
C THR A 146 15.33 5.78 -11.12
N SER A 147 14.63 5.90 -12.25
CA SER A 147 15.14 5.38 -13.52
C SER A 147 16.03 6.35 -14.28
N THR A 148 16.06 7.63 -13.86
CA THR A 148 16.79 8.69 -14.56
C THR A 148 18.17 8.93 -13.96
N ALA A 149 19.10 9.38 -14.80
CA ALA A 149 20.48 9.64 -14.39
C ALA A 149 21.20 8.42 -13.79
N ASN A 150 20.88 7.22 -14.31
CA ASN A 150 21.54 5.98 -13.94
C ASN A 150 23.06 6.07 -14.19
N PRO A 151 23.91 5.88 -13.17
CA PRO A 151 25.35 5.90 -13.32
C PRO A 151 25.93 4.72 -14.12
N TRP A 152 25.17 3.64 -14.30
CA TRP A 152 25.57 2.40 -14.95
C TRP A 152 24.82 2.23 -16.28
N GLY A 153 25.56 2.34 -17.40
CA GLY A 153 24.97 2.30 -18.74
C GLY A 153 24.47 0.93 -19.19
N ASP A 154 24.82 -0.13 -18.47
CA ASP A 154 24.37 -1.52 -18.69
C ASP A 154 23.07 -1.86 -17.94
N VAL A 155 22.56 -0.95 -17.11
CA VAL A 155 21.39 -1.19 -16.26
C VAL A 155 20.19 -0.46 -16.85
N THR A 156 19.14 -1.22 -17.18
CA THR A 156 17.87 -0.69 -17.67
C THR A 156 16.78 -1.00 -16.63
N PRO A 157 16.27 0.03 -15.92
CA PRO A 157 15.17 -0.13 -14.98
C PRO A 157 13.90 -0.59 -15.70
N ASP A 158 13.11 -1.42 -15.04
CA ASP A 158 11.84 -1.90 -15.57
C ASP A 158 10.79 -2.07 -14.47
N VAL A 159 9.53 -2.10 -14.88
CA VAL A 159 8.37 -2.28 -14.01
C VAL A 159 7.36 -3.20 -14.68
N GLU A 160 6.87 -4.16 -13.91
CA GLU A 160 5.83 -5.09 -14.32
C GLU A 160 4.73 -5.20 -13.27
N ALA A 161 3.49 -5.35 -13.75
CA ALA A 161 2.35 -5.67 -12.92
C ALA A 161 2.39 -7.15 -12.53
N ILE A 162 2.09 -7.45 -11.27
CA ILE A 162 1.74 -8.80 -10.82
C ILE A 162 0.21 -8.84 -10.86
N PRO A 163 -0.39 -9.52 -11.87
CA PRO A 163 -1.83 -9.52 -12.05
C PRO A 163 -2.54 -10.20 -10.87
N VAL A 164 -3.82 -9.86 -10.67
CA VAL A 164 -4.64 -10.52 -9.66
C VAL A 164 -4.72 -12.01 -9.96
N ASP A 165 -4.19 -12.79 -9.02
CA ASP A 165 -4.32 -14.23 -8.97
C ASP A 165 -5.32 -14.60 -7.87
N LYS A 166 -6.34 -15.37 -8.23
CA LYS A 166 -7.27 -15.98 -7.27
C LYS A 166 -6.67 -17.32 -6.85
N ILE A 167 -5.98 -17.33 -5.71
CA ILE A 167 -5.29 -18.50 -5.18
C ILE A 167 -6.32 -19.57 -4.80
N GLU A 168 -7.34 -19.16 -4.06
CA GLU A 168 -8.52 -19.96 -3.73
C GLU A 168 -9.75 -19.06 -3.50
N GLU A 169 -10.88 -19.66 -3.13
CA GLU A 169 -12.09 -18.88 -2.85
C GLU A 169 -11.86 -17.93 -1.67
N GLY A 170 -12.14 -16.65 -1.87
CA GLY A 170 -11.84 -15.62 -0.87
C GLY A 170 -10.35 -15.27 -0.69
N HIS A 171 -9.42 -15.83 -1.48
CA HIS A 171 -7.99 -15.55 -1.36
C HIS A 171 -7.38 -15.03 -2.67
N TYR A 172 -6.85 -13.81 -2.65
CA TYR A 172 -6.33 -13.09 -3.82
C TYR A 172 -4.94 -12.53 -3.56
N ARG A 173 -4.09 -12.46 -4.59
CA ARG A 173 -2.80 -11.78 -4.52
C ARG A 173 -2.51 -10.98 -5.79
N PHE A 174 -1.97 -9.77 -5.65
CA PHE A 174 -1.55 -8.90 -6.75
C PHE A 174 -0.53 -7.86 -6.30
N GLY A 175 0.16 -7.20 -7.22
CA GLY A 175 1.18 -6.23 -6.83
C GLY A 175 1.94 -5.62 -8.00
N MET A 176 3.12 -5.09 -7.68
CA MET A 176 4.06 -4.54 -8.66
C MET A 176 5.47 -5.03 -8.37
N ARG A 177 6.21 -5.37 -9.44
CA ARG A 177 7.65 -5.65 -9.38
C ARG A 177 8.42 -4.59 -10.15
N TYR A 178 9.41 -3.99 -9.50
CA TYR A 178 10.35 -3.05 -10.08
C TYR A 178 11.72 -3.71 -10.10
N THR A 179 12.36 -3.82 -11.27
CA THR A 179 13.68 -4.45 -11.40
C THR A 179 14.72 -3.46 -11.86
N ASN A 180 15.99 -3.72 -11.52
CA ASN A 180 17.13 -2.89 -11.95
C ASN A 180 16.98 -1.40 -11.57
N MET A 181 16.27 -1.13 -10.49
CA MET A 181 16.01 0.23 -10.03
C MET A 181 17.24 0.78 -9.34
N THR A 182 17.81 1.85 -9.91
CA THR A 182 18.79 2.64 -9.17
C THR A 182 18.09 3.50 -8.12
N ALA A 183 18.70 3.71 -6.97
CA ALA A 183 18.18 4.59 -5.94
C ALA A 183 19.22 5.60 -5.51
N LYS A 184 18.77 6.83 -5.29
CA LYS A 184 19.57 7.89 -4.66
C LYS A 184 19.43 7.79 -3.15
N VAL A 185 20.57 7.82 -2.47
CA VAL A 185 20.64 7.91 -1.01
C VAL A 185 20.74 9.39 -0.64
N VAL A 186 19.70 9.88 0.04
CA VAL A 186 19.49 11.28 0.38
C VAL A 186 19.39 11.40 1.89
N SER A 187 19.97 12.44 2.48
CA SER A 187 19.95 12.59 3.95
C SER A 187 18.52 12.87 4.45
N ALA A 188 18.11 12.14 5.47
CA ALA A 188 16.91 12.42 6.26
C ALA A 188 17.22 13.38 7.44
N THR A 189 18.47 13.42 7.89
CA THR A 189 18.94 14.28 9.00
C THR A 189 19.64 15.55 8.51
N GLY A 190 18.84 16.47 7.97
CA GLY A 190 19.31 17.77 7.50
C GLY A 190 20.02 17.72 6.15
N GLY A 191 20.13 18.86 5.45
CA GLY A 191 20.76 18.88 4.13
C GLY A 191 20.03 18.09 3.04
N PHE A 192 18.77 17.69 3.27
CA PHE A 192 17.90 17.00 2.31
C PHE A 192 17.94 17.64 0.91
N TRP A 193 17.69 18.95 0.82
CA TRP A 193 17.69 19.67 -0.47
C TRP A 193 19.01 19.56 -1.23
N LEU A 194 20.13 19.64 -0.52
CA LEU A 194 21.44 19.54 -1.14
C LEU A 194 21.73 18.10 -1.57
N SER A 195 21.38 17.12 -0.74
CA SER A 195 21.57 15.70 -1.04
C SER A 195 20.60 15.19 -2.11
N LEU A 196 19.46 15.81 -2.33
CA LEU A 196 18.58 15.52 -3.47
C LEU A 196 19.24 15.91 -4.82
N LEU A 197 19.97 17.04 -4.84
CA LEU A 197 20.72 17.51 -6.01
C LEU A 197 22.03 16.73 -6.21
N PHE A 198 22.70 16.43 -5.10
CA PHE A 198 23.98 15.72 -5.06
C PHE A 198 23.85 14.54 -4.10
N PRO A 199 23.35 13.38 -4.57
CA PRO A 199 23.12 12.23 -3.71
C PRO A 199 24.43 11.81 -3.02
N LEU A 200 24.30 11.42 -1.75
CA LEU A 200 25.44 10.95 -0.96
C LEU A 200 26.04 9.69 -1.60
N MET A 201 25.14 8.82 -2.08
CA MET A 201 25.45 7.59 -2.77
C MET A 201 24.33 7.28 -3.77
N THR A 202 24.66 6.52 -4.82
CA THR A 202 23.67 5.84 -5.66
C THR A 202 23.85 4.35 -5.53
N VAL A 203 22.76 3.61 -5.33
CA VAL A 203 22.76 2.15 -5.18
C VAL A 203 21.88 1.50 -6.24
N LEU A 204 22.11 0.21 -6.52
CA LEU A 204 21.29 -0.61 -7.39
C LEU A 204 20.70 -1.77 -6.60
N PHE A 205 19.39 -1.78 -6.45
CA PHE A 205 18.64 -2.93 -5.93
C PHE A 205 18.43 -3.94 -7.07
N SER A 206 18.47 -5.23 -6.76
CA SER A 206 18.08 -6.28 -7.73
C SER A 206 16.61 -6.12 -8.13
N GLU A 207 15.74 -6.02 -7.13
CA GLU A 207 14.32 -5.74 -7.28
C GLU A 207 13.71 -5.03 -6.07
N ILE A 208 12.55 -4.43 -6.28
CA ILE A 208 11.61 -4.03 -5.23
C ILE A 208 10.27 -4.60 -5.65
N VAL A 209 9.67 -5.44 -4.82
CA VAL A 209 8.33 -5.99 -5.04
C VAL A 209 7.46 -5.58 -3.87
N ILE A 210 6.26 -5.10 -4.17
CA ILE A 210 5.21 -4.89 -3.17
C ILE A 210 3.98 -5.61 -3.70
N GLU A 211 3.53 -6.61 -2.96
CA GLU A 211 2.32 -7.37 -3.22
C GLU A 211 1.31 -7.14 -2.11
N TYR A 212 0.06 -7.34 -2.44
CA TYR A 212 -1.08 -7.31 -1.54
C TYR A 212 -1.73 -8.68 -1.60
N ASP A 213 -1.75 -9.35 -0.46
CA ASP A 213 -2.41 -10.63 -0.26
C ASP A 213 -3.73 -10.36 0.48
N ILE A 214 -4.85 -10.91 0.03
CA ILE A 214 -6.17 -10.62 0.58
C ILE A 214 -6.89 -11.92 0.84
N GLN A 215 -7.15 -12.20 2.12
CA GLN A 215 -7.91 -13.36 2.57
C GLN A 215 -9.21 -12.92 3.23
N ILE A 216 -10.33 -13.36 2.69
CA ILE A 216 -11.69 -13.04 3.15
C ILE A 216 -12.24 -14.26 3.88
N ASP A 217 -12.39 -14.16 5.19
CA ASP A 217 -13.06 -15.19 5.99
C ASP A 217 -14.54 -14.84 6.14
N GLN A 218 -15.36 -15.45 5.28
CA GLN A 218 -16.82 -15.31 5.33
C GLN A 218 -17.45 -15.92 6.59
N THR A 219 -16.74 -16.78 7.34
CA THR A 219 -17.27 -17.35 8.59
C THR A 219 -17.29 -16.32 9.71
N THR A 220 -16.23 -15.51 9.79
CA THR A 220 -16.04 -14.51 10.84
C THR A 220 -16.42 -13.10 10.38
N GLY A 221 -16.46 -12.87 9.06
CA GLY A 221 -16.58 -11.54 8.48
C GLY A 221 -15.27 -10.74 8.54
N GLU A 222 -14.15 -11.37 8.83
CA GLU A 222 -12.84 -10.73 8.83
C GLU A 222 -12.19 -10.78 7.44
N VAL A 223 -11.54 -9.69 7.04
CA VAL A 223 -10.69 -9.65 5.84
C VAL A 223 -9.27 -9.32 6.25
N HIS A 224 -8.34 -10.20 5.94
CA HIS A 224 -6.92 -10.08 6.23
C HIS A 224 -6.23 -9.61 4.94
N ALA A 225 -5.86 -8.34 4.87
CA ALA A 225 -5.10 -7.77 3.77
C ALA A 225 -3.62 -7.64 4.19
N GLU A 226 -2.71 -8.32 3.52
CA GLU A 226 -1.29 -8.35 3.87
C GLU A 226 -0.46 -7.60 2.81
N THR A 227 0.55 -6.80 3.19
CA THR A 227 1.42 -6.09 2.22
C THR A 227 2.79 -6.73 2.15
N VAL A 228 2.99 -7.71 1.27
CA VAL A 228 4.23 -8.46 1.18
C VAL A 228 5.32 -7.64 0.50
N TYR A 229 6.45 -7.44 1.18
CA TYR A 229 7.62 -6.78 0.60
C TYR A 229 8.67 -7.79 0.17
N THR A 230 9.22 -7.56 -1.01
CA THR A 230 10.57 -8.03 -1.36
C THR A 230 11.45 -6.81 -1.62
N ILE A 231 12.46 -6.59 -0.77
CA ILE A 231 13.49 -5.58 -1.03
C ILE A 231 14.75 -6.34 -1.40
N GLY A 232 15.14 -6.30 -2.67
CA GLY A 232 16.26 -7.07 -3.21
C GLY A 232 17.63 -6.62 -2.69
N GLN A 233 18.63 -7.48 -2.86
CA GLN A 233 19.99 -7.18 -2.44
C GLN A 233 20.56 -5.95 -3.18
N ILE A 234 21.37 -5.15 -2.50
CA ILE A 234 22.14 -4.09 -3.16
C ILE A 234 23.34 -4.72 -3.89
N ASN A 235 23.32 -4.62 -5.22
CA ASN A 235 24.32 -5.25 -6.09
C ASN A 235 25.45 -4.31 -6.51
N ARG A 236 25.20 -2.99 -6.49
CA ARG A 236 26.21 -1.97 -6.85
C ARG A 236 26.00 -0.73 -6.01
N ALA A 237 27.10 -0.07 -5.66
CA ALA A 237 27.10 1.23 -5.01
C ALA A 237 28.07 2.18 -5.73
N ARG A 238 27.74 3.47 -5.75
CA ARG A 238 28.60 4.54 -6.28
C ARG A 238 28.57 5.75 -5.34
N ILE A 239 29.75 6.19 -4.92
CA ILE A 239 29.95 7.43 -4.15
C ILE A 239 30.66 8.43 -5.05
N GLY A 240 30.01 9.56 -5.33
CA GLY A 240 30.47 10.52 -6.33
C GLY A 240 30.58 9.87 -7.72
N PHE A 241 31.82 9.67 -8.20
CA PHE A 241 32.10 9.06 -9.51
C PHE A 241 32.81 7.69 -9.40
N GLN A 242 32.94 7.15 -8.20
CA GLN A 242 33.65 5.90 -7.95
C GLN A 242 32.65 4.80 -7.58
N ASP A 243 32.68 3.71 -8.34
CA ASP A 243 31.99 2.48 -7.95
C ASP A 243 32.68 1.87 -6.73
N ARG A 244 31.87 1.35 -5.82
CA ARG A 244 32.25 0.72 -4.57
C ARG A 244 31.55 -0.62 -4.45
N ASP A 245 32.22 -1.56 -3.82
CA ASP A 245 31.55 -2.78 -3.40
C ASP A 245 30.49 -2.43 -2.35
N PRO A 246 29.24 -2.92 -2.45
CA PRO A 246 28.21 -2.67 -1.45
C PRO A 246 28.65 -2.99 -0.02
N SER A 247 29.48 -4.02 0.18
CA SER A 247 30.01 -4.40 1.50
C SER A 247 30.99 -3.39 2.10
N GLU A 248 31.54 -2.47 1.30
CA GLU A 248 32.41 -1.38 1.79
C GLU A 248 31.61 -0.20 2.34
N VAL A 249 30.32 -0.09 2.01
CA VAL A 249 29.50 1.10 2.26
C VAL A 249 28.27 0.82 3.11
N ILE A 250 27.77 -0.41 3.10
CA ILE A 250 26.68 -0.88 3.96
C ILE A 250 27.31 -1.53 5.19
N SER A 251 27.05 -0.97 6.37
CA SER A 251 27.50 -1.55 7.64
C SER A 251 26.47 -2.50 8.22
N GLU A 252 26.92 -3.35 9.15
CA GLU A 252 26.03 -4.29 9.87
C GLU A 252 25.01 -3.61 10.81
N THR A 253 25.21 -2.32 11.04
CA THR A 253 24.34 -1.46 11.86
C THR A 253 23.28 -0.72 11.04
N MET A 254 23.30 -0.89 9.71
CA MET A 254 22.29 -0.28 8.85
C MET A 254 21.06 -1.15 8.76
N GLU A 255 19.92 -0.54 9.11
CA GLU A 255 18.60 -1.14 9.02
C GLU A 255 17.76 -0.44 7.96
N ILE A 256 16.75 -1.12 7.43
CA ILE A 256 15.86 -0.55 6.43
C ILE A 256 14.40 -0.67 6.88
N SER A 257 13.61 0.34 6.54
CA SER A 257 12.19 0.40 6.83
C SER A 257 11.39 0.75 5.57
N ALA A 258 10.28 0.04 5.37
CA ALA A 258 9.26 0.41 4.39
C ALA A 258 8.22 1.31 5.06
N VAL A 259 8.01 2.51 4.50
CA VAL A 259 7.18 3.55 5.12
C VAL A 259 5.92 3.81 4.30
N HIS A 260 4.78 3.80 4.98
CA HIS A 260 3.46 4.10 4.42
C HIS A 260 2.81 5.26 5.15
N TYR A 261 1.93 5.99 4.47
CA TYR A 261 0.98 6.89 5.12
C TYR A 261 -0.44 6.49 4.77
N LEU A 262 -1.32 6.61 5.75
CA LEU A 262 -2.74 6.30 5.58
C LEU A 262 -3.48 7.47 4.93
N SER A 263 -4.53 7.14 4.18
CA SER A 263 -5.56 8.07 3.69
C SER A 263 -6.93 7.46 3.98
N THR A 264 -7.88 8.25 4.44
CA THR A 264 -9.23 7.80 4.77
C THR A 264 -10.26 8.75 4.18
N PHE A 265 -11.52 8.30 4.12
CA PHE A 265 -12.62 9.13 3.63
C PHE A 265 -13.82 9.10 4.59
N GLN A 266 -14.42 10.28 4.79
CA GLN A 266 -15.73 10.53 5.43
C GLN A 266 -15.98 10.04 6.86
N SER A 267 -15.13 9.20 7.43
CA SER A 267 -15.28 8.74 8.81
C SER A 267 -14.48 9.63 9.74
N ASN A 268 -15.13 10.16 10.79
CA ASN A 268 -14.38 10.50 12.00
C ASN A 268 -13.78 9.19 12.49
N TYR A 269 -12.47 9.04 12.34
CA TYR A 269 -11.75 7.87 12.81
C TYR A 269 -10.91 8.27 14.02
N ASN A 270 -10.80 7.35 14.96
CA ASN A 270 -9.81 7.43 16.01
C ASN A 270 -8.90 6.22 15.92
N VAL A 271 -7.62 6.44 16.15
CA VAL A 271 -6.63 5.38 16.26
C VAL A 271 -6.48 5.08 17.74
N THR A 272 -6.64 3.83 18.12
CA THR A 272 -6.57 3.37 19.51
C THR A 272 -5.65 2.17 19.63
N ARG A 273 -5.09 1.93 20.82
CA ARG A 273 -4.36 0.68 21.11
C ARG A 273 -5.37 -0.44 21.33
N SER A 274 -5.24 -1.57 20.63
CA SER A 274 -6.19 -2.68 20.71
C SER A 274 -6.34 -3.24 22.13
N SER A 275 -5.27 -3.27 22.93
CA SER A 275 -5.24 -3.81 24.29
C SER A 275 -5.92 -2.91 25.33
N SER A 276 -5.87 -1.59 25.13
CA SER A 276 -6.30 -0.61 26.15
C SER A 276 -7.48 0.26 25.72
N GLY A 277 -7.79 0.32 24.42
CA GLY A 277 -8.79 1.22 23.85
C GLY A 277 -8.41 2.70 23.94
N ASN A 278 -7.21 3.02 24.43
CA ASN A 278 -6.76 4.39 24.58
C ASN A 278 -6.47 4.99 23.22
N ARG A 279 -6.98 6.21 23.00
CA ARG A 279 -6.64 7.03 21.83
C ARG A 279 -5.14 7.24 21.76
N ILE A 280 -4.60 7.04 20.56
CA ILE A 280 -3.24 7.40 20.20
C ILE A 280 -3.32 8.76 19.49
N ASP A 281 -2.40 9.64 19.82
CA ASP A 281 -2.19 10.87 19.06
C ASP A 281 -0.99 10.67 18.11
N PRO A 282 -0.94 11.38 16.96
CA PRO A 282 0.20 11.31 16.06
C PRO A 282 1.50 11.58 16.83
N PRO A 283 2.51 10.69 16.72
CA PRO A 283 3.63 10.77 17.61
C PRO A 283 4.58 11.91 17.21
N THR A 284 5.26 12.48 18.20
CA THR A 284 6.28 13.54 18.00
C THR A 284 7.70 13.01 17.90
N SER A 285 7.90 11.72 18.19
CA SER A 285 9.12 10.94 17.96
C SER A 285 8.73 9.57 17.41
N THR A 286 9.67 8.78 16.89
CA THR A 286 9.37 7.40 16.51
C THR A 286 8.88 6.63 17.74
N GLU A 287 7.78 5.89 17.59
CA GLU A 287 7.17 5.11 18.66
C GLU A 287 6.99 3.66 18.19
N LEU A 288 7.64 2.73 18.89
CA LEU A 288 7.42 1.30 18.66
C LEU A 288 5.94 0.98 18.90
N LEU A 289 5.37 0.24 17.96
CA LEU A 289 4.09 -0.37 18.15
C LEU A 289 4.32 -1.76 18.76
N ASP A 290 3.96 -1.91 20.04
CA ASP A 290 3.99 -3.15 20.80
C ASP A 290 2.62 -3.85 20.86
N ASP A 291 1.58 -3.22 20.31
CA ASP A 291 0.20 -3.68 20.32
C ASP A 291 -0.58 -3.16 19.11
N ASN A 292 -1.46 -4.00 18.54
CA ASN A 292 -2.19 -3.72 17.32
C ASN A 292 -2.90 -2.36 17.41
N LEU A 293 -2.90 -1.63 16.29
CA LEU A 293 -3.63 -0.38 16.19
C LEU A 293 -5.05 -0.66 15.74
N THR A 294 -6.04 -0.18 16.48
CA THR A 294 -7.44 -0.28 16.12
C THR A 294 -7.97 1.06 15.65
N ILE A 295 -8.50 1.08 14.44
CA ILE A 295 -9.24 2.22 13.88
C ILE A 295 -10.73 1.99 14.15
N THR A 296 -11.30 2.91 14.91
CA THR A 296 -12.74 2.96 15.20
C THR A 296 -13.43 4.02 14.34
N ILE A 297 -14.72 3.84 14.09
CA ILE A 297 -15.56 4.77 13.32
C ILE A 297 -16.87 5.08 14.06
N GLY A 298 -17.50 6.20 13.69
CA GLY A 298 -18.78 6.62 14.27
C GLY A 298 -18.64 7.08 15.72
N ASP A 299 -17.64 7.94 15.98
CA ASP A 299 -17.32 8.47 17.31
C ASP A 299 -16.96 7.38 18.34
N ASP A 300 -16.02 6.49 17.99
CA ASP A 300 -15.52 5.36 18.80
C ASP A 300 -16.48 4.19 19.05
N GLN A 301 -17.62 4.14 18.36
CA GLN A 301 -18.64 3.13 18.68
C GLN A 301 -18.42 1.79 17.99
N GLU A 302 -17.62 1.75 16.92
CA GLU A 302 -17.46 0.52 16.14
C GLU A 302 -16.03 0.34 15.62
N ARG A 303 -15.53 -0.89 15.73
CA ARG A 303 -14.25 -1.30 15.17
C ARG A 303 -14.36 -1.43 13.65
N ALA A 304 -13.60 -0.63 12.91
CA ALA A 304 -13.56 -0.74 11.46
C ALA A 304 -12.40 -1.63 11.01
N PHE A 305 -11.24 -1.48 11.63
CA PHE A 305 -10.00 -2.00 11.09
C PHE A 305 -8.92 -2.13 12.16
N ASP A 306 -8.05 -3.12 12.04
CA ASP A 306 -6.80 -3.21 12.79
C ASP A 306 -5.58 -3.25 11.89
N ILE A 307 -4.49 -2.68 12.40
CA ILE A 307 -3.14 -2.88 11.88
C ILE A 307 -2.44 -3.85 12.84
N GLY A 308 -2.20 -5.07 12.35
CA GLY A 308 -1.53 -6.13 13.09
C GLY A 308 -0.01 -5.92 13.14
N LEU A 309 0.62 -6.27 14.27
CA LEU A 309 2.06 -6.12 14.48
C LEU A 309 2.73 -7.46 14.78
N GLY A 310 4.05 -7.52 14.59
CA GLY A 310 4.86 -8.67 15.01
C GLY A 310 4.91 -9.77 13.97
N ARG A 311 5.43 -9.44 12.79
CA ARG A 311 5.54 -10.36 11.66
C ARG A 311 6.99 -10.69 11.40
N LYS A 312 7.23 -11.88 10.87
CA LYS A 312 8.58 -12.36 10.62
C LYS A 312 9.07 -11.95 9.23
N TYR A 313 10.39 -11.85 9.07
CA TYR A 313 11.05 -11.71 7.78
C TYR A 313 12.22 -12.67 7.68
N ASP A 314 12.57 -12.96 6.43
CA ASP A 314 13.76 -13.70 6.07
C ASP A 314 14.76 -12.76 5.39
N LEU A 315 16.05 -13.02 5.64
CA LEU A 315 17.15 -12.40 4.91
C LEU A 315 17.82 -13.42 4.00
N ILE A 316 17.89 -13.10 2.72
CA ILE A 316 18.46 -13.98 1.71
C ILE A 316 19.67 -13.30 1.07
N ASN A 317 20.78 -14.03 0.98
CA ASN A 317 21.92 -13.62 0.17
C ASN A 317 21.70 -14.12 -1.26
N GLU A 318 21.41 -13.20 -2.19
CA GLU A 318 21.11 -13.55 -3.58
C GLU A 318 22.35 -14.06 -4.33
N THR A 319 23.55 -13.69 -3.88
CA THR A 319 24.81 -14.14 -4.50
C THR A 319 25.08 -15.61 -4.22
N SER A 320 24.79 -16.08 -3.00
CA SER A 320 24.97 -17.49 -2.61
C SER A 320 23.69 -18.32 -2.74
N GLY A 321 22.53 -17.67 -2.82
CA GLY A 321 21.21 -18.31 -2.78
C GLY A 321 20.83 -18.86 -1.40
N MET A 322 21.56 -18.47 -0.34
CA MET A 322 21.33 -18.98 1.01
C MET A 322 20.50 -18.00 1.84
N THR A 323 19.55 -18.54 2.60
CA THR A 323 18.91 -17.84 3.71
C THR A 323 19.95 -17.61 4.81
N VAL A 324 20.23 -16.33 5.10
CA VAL A 324 21.18 -15.89 6.14
C VAL A 324 20.49 -15.84 7.49
N LEU A 325 19.26 -15.32 7.51
CA LEU A 325 18.36 -15.31 8.65
C LEU A 325 16.97 -15.73 8.19
N GLU A 326 16.29 -16.46 9.04
CA GLU A 326 14.92 -16.91 8.80
C GLU A 326 14.09 -16.53 10.03
N ASP A 327 12.83 -16.19 9.81
CA ASP A 327 11.84 -16.12 10.88
C ASP A 327 12.12 -15.01 11.94
N VAL A 328 12.78 -13.92 11.56
CA VAL A 328 13.16 -12.81 12.47
C VAL A 328 12.03 -11.80 12.62
N ASN A 329 11.80 -11.24 13.80
CA ASN A 329 10.71 -10.28 14.00
C ASN A 329 11.02 -8.92 13.33
N ALA A 330 10.19 -8.52 12.37
CA ALA A 330 10.12 -7.15 11.91
C ALA A 330 9.51 -6.27 13.00
N LEU A 331 9.96 -5.02 13.07
CA LEU A 331 9.47 -4.04 14.01
C LEU A 331 8.52 -3.09 13.31
N ASN A 332 7.40 -2.80 13.95
CA ASN A 332 6.43 -1.87 13.40
C ASN A 332 6.41 -0.64 14.29
N ALA A 333 6.39 0.53 13.68
CA ALA A 333 6.45 1.78 14.41
C ALA A 333 5.57 2.85 13.77
N LEU A 334 5.14 3.80 14.60
CA LEU A 334 4.63 5.06 14.11
C LEU A 334 5.78 6.05 14.03
N LEU A 335 5.92 6.70 12.87
CA LEU A 335 6.96 7.69 12.64
C LEU A 335 6.44 9.09 12.96
N ALA A 336 7.29 9.87 13.62
CA ALA A 336 7.10 11.30 13.67
C ALA A 336 7.41 11.93 12.31
N THR A 337 6.52 12.80 11.86
CA THR A 337 6.70 13.46 10.57
C THR A 337 7.72 14.58 10.64
N ASN A 338 8.71 14.54 9.76
CA ASN A 338 9.69 15.57 9.55
C ASN A 338 9.36 16.41 8.30
N PRO A 339 9.81 17.68 8.22
CA PRO A 339 9.62 18.49 7.01
C PRO A 339 10.16 17.85 5.73
N GLY A 340 11.19 17.00 5.83
CA GLY A 340 11.73 16.24 4.70
C GLY A 340 10.75 15.22 4.13
N ASP A 341 9.99 14.53 4.99
CA ASP A 341 9.00 13.53 4.59
C ASP A 341 7.91 14.16 3.73
N PHE A 342 7.40 15.32 4.16
CA PHE A 342 6.38 16.06 3.40
C PHE A 342 6.86 16.48 2.02
N LEU A 343 8.14 16.81 1.86
CA LEU A 343 8.71 17.15 0.56
C LEU A 343 8.82 15.94 -0.37
N LEU A 344 9.12 14.75 0.17
CA LEU A 344 9.17 13.51 -0.60
C LEU A 344 7.81 13.11 -1.15
N ILE A 345 6.76 13.26 -0.34
CA ILE A 345 5.40 12.88 -0.74
C ILE A 345 4.59 14.03 -1.34
N ALA A 346 5.13 15.25 -1.43
CA ALA A 346 4.40 16.43 -1.89
C ALA A 346 3.75 16.25 -3.28
N TRP A 347 4.35 15.43 -4.13
CA TRP A 347 3.80 15.08 -5.44
C TRP A 347 2.81 13.93 -5.39
N GLN A 348 2.99 12.99 -4.45
CA GLN A 348 2.12 11.83 -4.28
C GLN A 348 0.78 12.27 -3.70
N ALA A 349 0.77 13.17 -2.71
CA ALA A 349 -0.45 13.58 -2.01
C ALA A 349 -1.58 14.06 -2.94
N PRO A 350 -1.39 15.02 -3.87
CA PRO A 350 -2.45 15.44 -4.78
C PRO A 350 -2.86 14.35 -5.78
N LEU A 351 -1.90 13.53 -6.24
CA LEU A 351 -2.18 12.39 -7.12
C LEU A 351 -3.03 11.33 -6.40
N SER A 352 -2.65 10.95 -5.18
CA SER A 352 -3.39 10.01 -4.33
C SER A 352 -4.78 10.53 -4.01
N ALA A 353 -4.92 11.80 -3.61
CA ALA A 353 -6.24 12.39 -3.37
C ALA A 353 -7.12 12.33 -4.63
N PHE A 354 -6.55 12.60 -5.81
CA PHE A 354 -7.26 12.49 -7.07
C PHE A 354 -7.70 11.05 -7.37
N LEU A 355 -6.77 10.07 -7.38
CA LEU A 355 -7.05 8.68 -7.71
C LEU A 355 -8.02 8.04 -6.71
N PHE A 356 -7.75 8.24 -5.42
CA PHE A 356 -8.57 7.70 -4.34
C PHE A 356 -9.99 8.29 -4.37
N ALA A 357 -10.16 9.57 -4.73
CA ALA A 357 -11.48 10.17 -4.92
C ALA A 357 -12.26 9.58 -6.12
N HIS A 358 -11.60 9.22 -7.22
CA HIS A 358 -12.27 8.57 -8.35
C HIS A 358 -12.75 7.17 -7.99
N MET A 359 -11.89 6.38 -7.31
CA MET A 359 -12.27 5.07 -6.79
C MET A 359 -13.43 5.18 -5.80
N ALA A 360 -13.35 6.11 -4.84
CA ALA A 360 -14.42 6.34 -3.88
C ALA A 360 -15.74 6.77 -4.57
N TYR A 361 -15.68 7.65 -5.57
CA TYR A 361 -16.88 8.07 -6.30
C TYR A 361 -17.52 6.94 -7.12
N GLY A 362 -16.70 6.07 -7.70
CA GLY A 362 -17.16 4.89 -8.45
C GLY A 362 -17.78 3.82 -7.56
N LEU A 363 -17.16 3.54 -6.42
CA LEU A 363 -17.53 2.44 -5.53
C LEU A 363 -18.60 2.82 -4.49
N SER A 364 -18.67 4.09 -4.07
CA SER A 364 -19.54 4.53 -2.97
C SER A 364 -20.73 5.38 -3.43
N SER A 365 -21.94 4.85 -3.26
CA SER A 365 -23.18 5.63 -3.48
C SER A 365 -23.33 6.79 -2.48
N ARG A 366 -22.85 6.63 -1.25
CA ARG A 366 -22.82 7.68 -0.22
C ARG A 366 -21.91 8.82 -0.64
N ALA A 367 -20.72 8.52 -1.14
CA ALA A 367 -19.80 9.52 -1.65
C ALA A 367 -20.46 10.37 -2.77
N ARG A 368 -21.18 9.71 -3.68
CA ARG A 368 -21.95 10.38 -4.75
C ARG A 368 -23.09 11.26 -4.22
N SER A 369 -23.73 10.89 -3.11
CA SER A 369 -24.77 11.72 -2.49
C SER A 369 -24.24 13.00 -1.84
N MET A 370 -22.96 13.02 -1.46
CA MET A 370 -22.33 14.11 -0.72
C MET A 370 -21.53 15.06 -1.62
N TYR A 371 -21.02 14.54 -2.75
CA TYR A 371 -20.15 15.28 -3.65
C TYR A 371 -20.71 15.29 -5.08
N ASN A 372 -20.57 16.41 -5.77
CA ASN A 372 -21.05 16.59 -7.14
C ASN A 372 -20.12 15.94 -8.20
N GLY A 373 -19.09 15.22 -7.77
CA GLY A 373 -18.09 14.61 -8.64
C GLY A 373 -16.74 14.42 -7.93
N PRO A 374 -15.84 13.61 -8.49
CA PRO A 374 -14.55 13.29 -7.87
C PRO A 374 -13.65 14.52 -7.73
N GLY A 375 -13.70 15.49 -8.64
CA GLY A 375 -12.95 16.75 -8.49
C GLY A 375 -13.38 17.57 -7.25
N SER A 376 -14.69 17.62 -6.97
CA SER A 376 -15.21 18.27 -5.76
C SER A 376 -14.81 17.51 -4.49
N MET A 377 -14.74 16.18 -4.56
CA MET A 377 -14.26 15.34 -3.48
C MET A 377 -12.77 15.59 -3.23
N ALA A 378 -11.93 15.53 -4.26
CA ALA A 378 -10.49 15.78 -4.19
C ALA A 378 -10.14 17.23 -3.77
N THR A 379 -11.01 18.21 -4.02
CA THR A 379 -10.79 19.59 -3.57
C THR A 379 -11.15 19.78 -2.09
N ASN A 380 -12.26 19.17 -1.65
CA ASN A 380 -12.65 19.14 -0.23
C ASN A 380 -11.86 18.08 0.56
N ALA A 381 -11.01 17.32 -0.13
CA ALA A 381 -10.17 16.27 0.42
C ALA A 381 -9.03 16.80 1.30
N GLN A 382 -8.69 18.09 1.22
CA GLN A 382 -7.61 18.66 2.02
C GLN A 382 -7.83 18.47 3.53
N THR A 383 -9.07 18.29 3.98
CA THR A 383 -9.41 17.94 5.37
C THR A 383 -9.75 16.45 5.60
N ALA A 384 -10.07 15.69 4.55
CA ALA A 384 -10.53 14.30 4.66
C ALA A 384 -9.44 13.27 4.29
N PHE A 385 -8.64 13.53 3.25
CA PHE A 385 -7.65 12.58 2.70
C PHE A 385 -6.23 12.81 3.26
N HIS A 386 -6.01 13.89 4.03
CA HIS A 386 -4.76 14.13 4.74
C HIS A 386 -4.77 13.44 6.11
N SER A 387 -4.59 12.13 6.10
CA SER A 387 -4.07 11.39 7.25
C SER A 387 -2.53 11.34 7.20
N SER A 388 -1.89 12.39 6.65
CA SER A 388 -0.42 12.56 6.62
C SER A 388 0.20 12.76 8.01
N GLN A 389 -0.54 12.46 9.07
CA GLN A 389 -0.07 12.41 10.45
C GLN A 389 0.18 10.98 10.92
N TRP A 390 -0.41 9.98 10.24
CA TRP A 390 -0.29 8.57 10.58
C TRP A 390 0.64 7.90 9.59
N TRP A 391 1.92 7.95 9.94
CA TRP A 391 2.99 7.30 9.20
C TRP A 391 3.35 6.02 9.92
N TYR A 392 3.30 4.93 9.18
CA TYR A 392 3.59 3.61 9.69
C TYR A 392 4.82 3.09 8.96
N SER A 393 5.77 2.56 9.74
CA SER A 393 6.96 1.93 9.19
C SER A 393 7.03 0.48 9.62
N VAL A 394 7.48 -0.34 8.68
CA VAL A 394 7.90 -1.72 8.93
C VAL A 394 9.40 -1.78 8.78
N SER A 395 10.10 -1.95 9.90
CA SER A 395 11.56 -2.01 9.99
C SER A 395 12.07 -3.44 9.99
N PHE A 396 13.17 -3.64 9.30
CA PHE A 396 13.89 -4.90 9.13
C PHE A 396 15.27 -4.78 9.79
N PRO A 397 15.39 -5.18 11.06
CA PRO A 397 16.68 -5.22 11.73
C PRO A 397 17.67 -6.12 10.97
N GLU A 398 18.97 -5.93 11.17
CA GLU A 398 20.01 -6.82 10.59
C GLU A 398 20.04 -6.89 9.05
N TRP A 399 19.38 -5.94 8.35
CA TRP A 399 19.20 -5.96 6.90
C TRP A 399 20.52 -6.17 6.13
N ASN A 400 21.59 -5.46 6.49
CA ASN A 400 22.94 -5.65 5.95
C ASN A 400 23.03 -5.61 4.41
N GLY A 401 22.06 -4.95 3.75
CA GLY A 401 21.98 -4.92 2.30
C GLY A 401 21.47 -6.20 1.63
N LEU A 402 21.04 -7.20 2.41
CA LEU A 402 20.49 -8.48 1.95
C LEU A 402 19.06 -8.33 1.45
N ARG A 403 18.56 -9.37 0.76
CA ARG A 403 17.17 -9.41 0.33
C ARG A 403 16.26 -9.61 1.54
N VAL A 404 15.29 -8.73 1.74
CA VAL A 404 14.21 -8.86 2.73
C VAL A 404 13.00 -9.50 2.06
N GLN A 405 12.38 -10.48 2.74
CA GLN A 405 11.04 -10.96 2.42
C GLN A 405 10.17 -10.89 3.68
N GLN A 406 9.05 -10.18 3.64
CA GLN A 406 8.21 -9.97 4.81
C GLN A 406 6.75 -9.78 4.46
N ASP A 407 5.90 -10.04 5.45
CA ASP A 407 4.45 -10.06 5.35
C ASP A 407 3.77 -9.31 6.53
N PRO A 408 3.39 -8.03 6.45
CA PRO A 408 2.51 -7.32 7.40
C PRO A 408 1.01 -7.57 7.16
N VAL A 409 0.19 -7.70 8.22
CA VAL A 409 -1.29 -7.80 8.10
C VAL A 409 -2.10 -6.61 8.57
N TYR A 410 -3.15 -6.37 7.81
CA TYR A 410 -4.26 -5.52 8.08
C TYR A 410 -5.53 -6.36 8.24
N VAL A 411 -6.28 -6.22 9.34
CA VAL A 411 -7.53 -6.97 9.55
C VAL A 411 -8.71 -6.01 9.49
N ALA A 412 -9.52 -6.09 8.44
CA ALA A 412 -10.77 -5.36 8.31
C ALA A 412 -11.95 -6.19 8.87
N TYR A 413 -12.82 -5.54 9.63
CA TYR A 413 -14.03 -6.15 10.16
C TYR A 413 -15.22 -5.78 9.28
N THR A 414 -15.80 -6.78 8.62
CA THR A 414 -16.84 -6.58 7.61
C THR A 414 -18.18 -7.18 8.04
N ASN A 415 -19.25 -6.81 7.33
CA ASN A 415 -20.57 -7.44 7.47
C ASN A 415 -20.73 -8.74 6.65
N LEU A 416 -19.63 -9.30 6.13
CA LEU A 416 -19.66 -10.51 5.31
C LEU A 416 -19.81 -11.81 6.12
N ALA A 417 -19.86 -11.73 7.45
CA ALA A 417 -20.06 -12.90 8.29
C ALA A 417 -21.35 -13.61 7.86
N GLU A 418 -21.23 -14.84 7.37
CA GLU A 418 -22.38 -15.68 7.06
C GLU A 418 -23.17 -15.89 8.34
N ASP A 419 -24.44 -15.46 8.33
CA ASP A 419 -25.38 -15.87 9.37
C ASP A 419 -25.40 -17.40 9.38
N ALA A 420 -24.81 -18.01 10.42
CA ALA A 420 -24.92 -19.45 10.70
C ALA A 420 -26.40 -19.92 10.89
N THR A 421 -27.37 -19.03 10.68
CA THR A 421 -28.81 -19.26 10.74
C THR A 421 -29.57 -18.91 9.47
N ALA A 422 -28.92 -18.51 8.37
CA ALA A 422 -29.60 -18.40 7.07
C ALA A 422 -29.88 -19.82 6.54
N PRO A 423 -31.14 -20.30 6.54
CA PRO A 423 -31.42 -21.62 6.01
C PRO A 423 -31.26 -21.51 4.49
N THR A 424 -30.17 -22.06 3.97
CA THR A 424 -30.02 -22.33 2.54
C THR A 424 -31.29 -23.04 2.06
N GLY A 425 -32.04 -22.35 1.20
CA GLY A 425 -33.27 -22.84 0.61
C GLY A 425 -33.03 -24.19 -0.06
N GLY A 426 -33.53 -25.26 0.56
CA GLY A 426 -33.39 -26.63 0.07
C GLY A 426 -33.76 -27.72 1.10
N GLY A 427 -33.68 -27.41 2.40
CA GLY A 427 -33.93 -28.40 3.47
C GLY A 427 -35.41 -28.67 3.83
N GLY A 428 -36.35 -27.86 3.32
CA GLY A 428 -37.77 -27.91 3.73
C GLY A 428 -38.52 -29.20 3.36
N LEU A 429 -38.05 -29.95 2.36
CA LEU A 429 -38.70 -31.19 1.92
C LEU A 429 -38.19 -32.44 2.65
N LEU A 430 -36.97 -32.43 3.19
CA LEU A 430 -36.39 -33.58 3.91
C LEU A 430 -36.88 -33.65 5.37
N LEU A 431 -37.07 -32.51 6.04
CA LEU A 431 -37.62 -32.48 7.40
C LEU A 431 -39.12 -32.82 7.45
N LEU A 432 -39.89 -32.46 6.41
CA LEU A 432 -41.28 -32.91 6.27
C LEU A 432 -41.37 -34.41 5.97
N ALA A 433 -40.45 -34.98 5.18
CA ALA A 433 -40.43 -36.42 4.91
C ALA A 433 -40.09 -37.26 6.16
N ILE A 434 -39.15 -36.82 6.98
CA ILE A 434 -38.79 -37.50 8.25
C ILE A 434 -39.93 -37.35 9.28
N GLY A 435 -40.56 -36.17 9.35
CA GLY A 435 -41.73 -35.94 10.21
C GLY A 435 -42.93 -36.82 9.85
N VAL A 436 -43.23 -36.99 8.56
CA VAL A 436 -44.35 -37.84 8.10
C VAL A 436 -44.07 -39.33 8.34
N VAL A 437 -42.83 -39.81 8.14
CA VAL A 437 -42.46 -41.20 8.44
C VAL A 437 -42.52 -41.50 9.94
N ALA A 438 -42.07 -40.56 10.79
CA ALA A 438 -42.16 -40.69 12.24
C ALA A 438 -43.62 -40.72 12.74
N VAL A 439 -44.49 -39.87 12.19
CA VAL A 439 -45.93 -39.86 12.53
C VAL A 439 -46.63 -41.14 12.05
N VAL A 440 -46.32 -41.64 10.86
CA VAL A 440 -46.88 -42.91 10.37
C VAL A 440 -46.40 -44.11 11.21
N ALA A 441 -45.13 -44.12 11.62
CA ALA A 441 -44.59 -45.18 12.49
C ALA A 441 -45.23 -45.15 13.89
N ILE A 442 -45.46 -43.97 14.47
CA ILE A 442 -46.13 -43.80 15.76
C ILE A 442 -47.61 -44.22 15.68
N VAL A 443 -48.33 -43.80 14.63
CA VAL A 443 -49.74 -44.19 14.42
C VAL A 443 -49.88 -45.70 14.21
N TRP A 444 -48.92 -46.33 13.52
CA TRP A 444 -48.91 -47.78 13.33
C TRP A 444 -48.58 -48.56 14.61
N ALA A 445 -47.65 -48.05 15.43
CA ALA A 445 -47.30 -48.65 16.72
C ALA A 445 -48.43 -48.54 17.75
N VAL A 446 -49.16 -47.42 17.76
CA VAL A 446 -50.31 -47.21 18.65
C VAL A 446 -51.52 -48.06 18.23
N ARG A 447 -51.72 -48.32 16.92
CA ARG A 447 -52.79 -49.22 16.45
C ARG A 447 -52.54 -50.71 16.68
N ARG A 448 -51.32 -51.11 17.04
CA ARG A 448 -50.96 -52.52 17.30
C ARG A 448 -50.94 -52.90 18.79
N ARG A 449 -51.28 -51.98 19.69
CA ARG A 449 -51.50 -52.28 21.11
C ARG A 449 -52.97 -52.45 21.43
#